data_AF-A0A1Q7R055-F1
#
_entry.id   AF-A0A1Q7R055-F1
#
_cell.length_a   1.000
_cell.length_b   1.000
_cell.length_c   1.000
_cell.angle_alpha   90.00
_cell.angle_beta   90.00
_cell.angle_gamma   90.00
#
_symmetry.space_group_name_H-M   'P 1'
#
loop_
_entity.id
_entity.type
_entity.pdbx_description
1 polymer ?
#
loop_
_entity_poly.entity_id
_entity_poly.type
_entity_poly.pdbx_seq_one_letter_code
_entity_poly.pdbx_strand_id
1 'polypeptide(L)' 'MPENGERNNGFGVYKNLCCGCEVVIAEGMEFPDCPNHPRLTTIWKPVNTEIRKMSVAKPHSDTAA' A
#
# COMPACT_ATOMS: atom_id res chain seq x y z
N MET A 1 -4.20 12.90 -2.77
CA MET A 1 -3.15 11.91 -3.12
C MET A 1 -1.90 12.40 -2.43
N PRO A 2 -1.27 11.60 -1.57
CA PRO A 2 -0.13 12.05 -0.78
C PRO A 2 1.11 12.31 -1.62
N GLU A 3 1.92 13.26 -1.17
CA GLU A 3 3.24 13.62 -1.69
C GLU A 3 4.36 12.97 -0.87
N ASN A 4 5.56 12.89 -1.44
CA ASN A 4 6.75 12.44 -0.72
C ASN A 4 6.99 13.28 0.55
N GLY A 5 7.32 12.60 1.65
CA GLY A 5 7.47 13.19 2.99
C GLY A 5 6.18 13.28 3.79
N GLU A 6 5.00 13.13 3.18
CA GLU A 6 3.76 13.01 3.95
C GLU A 6 3.72 11.67 4.70
N ARG A 7 3.06 11.64 5.87
CA ARG A 7 2.88 10.41 6.64
C ARG A 7 1.68 9.63 6.13
N ASN A 8 1.86 8.33 5.93
CA ASN A 8 0.81 7.42 5.53
C ASN A 8 -0.05 6.98 6.74
N ASN A 9 -1.37 6.98 6.58
CA ASN A 9 -2.33 6.65 7.64
C ASN A 9 -2.84 5.21 7.61
N GLY A 10 -2.40 4.37 6.67
CA GLY A 10 -2.82 2.97 6.62
C GLY A 10 -1.96 2.13 5.70
N PHE A 11 -1.85 0.83 5.97
CA PHE A 11 -1.05 -0.06 5.13
C PHE A 11 -1.64 -0.19 3.71
N GLY A 12 -0.81 -0.08 2.67
CA GLY A 12 -1.26 -0.24 1.30
C GLY A 12 -0.18 -0.25 0.24
N VAL A 13 -0.59 -0.55 -0.99
CA VAL A 13 0.24 -0.42 -2.19
C VAL A 13 -0.06 0.91 -2.87
N TYR A 14 0.97 1.66 -3.23
CA TYR A 14 0.86 2.97 -3.84
C TYR A 14 1.69 3.02 -5.11
N LYS A 15 1.20 3.72 -6.13
CA LYS A 15 1.84 3.93 -7.42
C LYS A 15 2.15 5.41 -7.63
N ASN A 16 3.39 5.75 -7.99
CA ASN A 16 3.73 7.14 -8.30
C ASN A 16 3.19 7.56 -9.68
N LEU A 17 2.87 8.84 -9.84
CA LEU A 17 2.31 9.36 -11.10
C LEU A 17 3.37 9.55 -12.19
N CYS A 18 4.63 9.79 -11.81
CA CYS A 18 5.70 10.14 -12.76
C CYS A 18 6.23 8.92 -13.53
N CYS A 19 6.57 7.82 -12.85
CA CYS A 19 7.14 6.62 -13.47
C CYS A 19 6.20 5.43 -13.46
N GLY A 20 5.12 5.47 -12.67
CA GLY A 20 4.29 4.31 -12.43
C GLY A 20 4.96 3.24 -11.54
N CYS A 21 5.95 3.60 -10.73
CA CYS A 21 6.55 2.65 -9.78
C CYS A 21 5.58 2.35 -8.65
N GLU A 22 5.51 1.08 -8.23
CA GLU A 22 4.68 0.63 -7.11
C GLU A 22 5.52 0.37 -5.87
N VAL A 23 5.01 0.75 -4.70
CA VAL A 23 5.64 0.58 -3.40
C VAL A 23 4.62 0.13 -2.37
N VAL A 24 5.06 -0.68 -1.41
CA VAL A 24 4.28 -1.02 -0.21
C VAL A 24 4.67 -0.03 0.88
N ILE A 25 3.69 0.66 1.47
CA ILE A 25 3.92 1.62 2.54
C ILE A 25 3.12 1.18 3.76
N ALA A 26 3.84 0.98 4.87
CA ALA A 26 3.21 0.68 6.14
C ALA A 26 2.52 1.91 6.75
N GLU A 27 1.58 1.68 7.65
CA GLU A 27 0.98 2.75 8.44
C GLU A 27 2.05 3.49 9.26
N GLY A 28 1.96 4.81 9.31
CA GLY A 28 2.88 5.69 10.02
C GLY A 28 4.19 5.98 9.29
N MET A 29 4.48 5.32 8.17
CA MET A 29 5.68 5.58 7.35
C MET A 29 5.46 6.76 6.40
N GLU A 30 6.55 7.44 6.03
CA GLU A 30 6.50 8.53 5.06
C GLU A 30 6.52 8.02 3.62
N PHE A 31 5.86 8.75 2.73
CA PHE A 31 5.93 8.48 1.30
C PHE A 31 7.35 8.79 0.78
N PRO A 32 8.00 7.86 0.07
CA PRO A 32 9.36 8.07 -0.40
C PRO A 32 9.41 8.95 -1.65
N ASP A 33 10.60 9.43 -1.97
CA ASP A 33 10.89 9.98 -3.29
C ASP A 33 10.74 8.92 -4.39
N CYS A 34 10.46 9.37 -5.63
CA CYS A 34 10.64 8.51 -6.79
C CYS A 34 12.14 8.16 -6.96
N PRO A 35 12.52 6.88 -7.13
CA PRO A 35 13.92 6.49 -7.27
C PRO A 35 14.60 7.07 -8.52
N ASN A 36 13.82 7.41 -9.56
CA ASN A 36 14.31 8.03 -10.79
C ASN A 36 14.34 9.57 -10.72
N HIS A 37 13.65 10.16 -9.75
CA HIS A 37 13.48 11.60 -9.61
C HIS A 37 13.65 12.03 -8.14
N PRO A 38 14.84 11.82 -7.53
CA PRO A 38 15.08 12.17 -6.15
C PRO A 38 14.93 13.67 -5.92
N ARG A 39 14.40 14.07 -4.76
CA ARG A 39 14.18 15.47 -4.34
C ARG A 39 13.18 16.27 -5.18
N LEU A 40 12.43 15.62 -6.06
CA LEU A 40 11.29 16.24 -6.77
C LEU A 40 9.97 15.76 -6.16
N THR A 41 8.95 16.61 -6.21
CA THR A 41 7.61 16.26 -5.73
C THR A 41 7.12 15.00 -6.42
N THR A 42 6.84 13.97 -5.63
CA THR A 42 6.34 12.68 -6.07
C THR A 42 4.96 12.46 -5.49
N ILE A 43 3.94 12.41 -6.35
CA ILE A 43 2.57 12.13 -5.95
C ILE A 43 2.33 10.62 -6.02
N TRP A 44 1.78 10.07 -4.95
CA TRP A 44 1.45 8.66 -4.80
C TRP A 44 -0.06 8.44 -4.82
N LYS A 45 -0.50 7.47 -5.64
CA LYS A 45 -1.90 7.06 -5.73
C LYS A 45 -2.05 5.65 -5.17
N PRO A 46 -2.98 5.40 -4.24
CA PRO A 46 -3.26 4.04 -3.80
C PRO A 46 -3.66 3.18 -5.01
N VAL A 47 -3.01 2.04 -5.15
CA VAL A 47 -3.42 1.02 -6.10
C VAL A 47 -4.59 0.31 -5.45
N ASN A 48 -5.79 0.44 -6.02
CA ASN A 48 -6.94 -0.32 -5.55
C ASN A 48 -6.76 -1.79 -5.97
N THR A 49 -5.88 -2.49 -5.29
CA THR A 49 -6.02 -3.93 -5.18
C THR A 49 -7.22 -4.11 -4.27
N GLU A 50 -8.36 -4.41 -4.87
CA GLU A 50 -9.41 -5.20 -4.22
C GLU A 50 -8.72 -6.47 -3.70
N ILE A 51 -7.98 -6.38 -2.59
CA ILE A 51 -7.67 -7.51 -1.74
C ILE A 51 -9.03 -7.79 -1.14
N ARG A 52 -9.87 -8.45 -1.95
CA ARG A 52 -11.08 -9.12 -1.52
C ARG A 52 -10.64 -9.81 -0.25
N LYS A 53 -11.18 -9.34 0.87
CA LYS A 53 -10.98 -9.90 2.20
C LYS A 53 -10.85 -11.41 1.99
N MET A 54 -9.64 -11.94 2.08
CA MET A 54 -9.50 -13.39 2.09
C MET A 54 -10.11 -13.73 3.43
N SER A 55 -11.42 -14.01 3.41
CA SER A 55 -12.14 -14.59 4.52
C SER A 55 -11.36 -15.85 4.80
N VAL A 56 -10.55 -15.81 5.87
CA VAL A 56 -9.93 -17.01 6.41
C VAL A 56 -11.08 -17.97 6.60
N ALA A 57 -11.15 -19.00 5.75
CA ALA A 57 -12.12 -20.05 5.91
C ALA A 57 -11.89 -20.63 7.30
N LYS A 58 -12.86 -20.43 8.19
CA LYS A 58 -12.84 -20.98 9.53
C LYS A 58 -12.66 -22.49 9.37
N PRO A 59 -11.61 -23.11 9.94
CA PRO A 59 -11.45 -24.55 9.82
C PRO A 59 -12.69 -25.21 10.41
N HIS A 60 -13.32 -26.09 9.61
CA HIS A 60 -14.44 -26.90 10.02
C HIS A 60 -13.95 -27.77 11.18
N SER A 61 -14.41 -27.50 12.40
CA SER A 61 -14.16 -28.38 13.54
C SER A 61 -15.04 -29.60 13.34
N ASP A 62 -14.45 -30.69 12.83
CA ASP A 62 -15.12 -31.98 12.83
C ASP A 62 -15.27 -32.43 14.27
N THR A 63 -16.53 -32.44 14.74
CA THR A 63 -16.93 -33.07 15.98
C THR A 63 -16.56 -34.55 15.90
N ALA A 64 -15.65 -34.99 16.76
CA ALA A 64 -15.38 -36.40 16.99
C ALA A 64 -15.78 -36.78 18.42
N ALA A 65 -16.53 -37.88 18.49
CA ALA A 65 -16.98 -38.69 19.63
C ALA A 65 -18.18 -38.18 20.45
#